data_AF-Q1QKS6-F1
#
_entry.id   AF-Q1QKS6-F1
#
_cell.length_a   1.000
_cell.length_b   1.000
_cell.length_c   1.000
_cell.angle_alpha   90.00
_cell.angle_beta   90.00
_cell.angle_gamma   90.00
#
_symmetry.space_group_name_H-M   'P 1'
#
loop_
_entity.id
_entity.type
_entity.pdbx_description
1 polymer ?
#
loop_
_entity_poly.entity_id
_entity_poly.type
_entity_poly.pdbx_seq_one_letter_code
_entity_poly.pdbx_strand_id
1 'polypeptide(L)'
;MPQTSFAVMTTLGRAKEAAALANATTIEITHIAIGDGATVPSGGETALYNQIALKTISGHGTVVGASNVAYFDCYLAAGEGPYTIREAGLYDIDGDLIAIAHYDPPINKPTPDSGQTVEGTVRLEVAFSDVANVIIKVDPSMQVALQRLTRLPWIPIISMSLATPPALPVAGDTYVIAADPTGAWAGQAGKVAEYTNAGWAIITSPEGHGVSLPDGRVFERIGGSYVEKIALDAQSGKWVYAEAAGTANALTAALVPVPTAYIDGLTVRVKIAATNTGPATLNLNGLGPLPIQTPRGSELAQGDLIAGSIYTLICTGAGFVLSGIAYSEVPIVAATPTLYVRTDGNDGNDGSANDAAHAFATIAAAVAYARLRFYLAGATMTIQLGNAGDYAPPGDVNVGGGEVAILGDIANQANYIISGIGPPGGSSGLVAAVNGKVNLRGMSVNNTGIINSNTIAAGAGVMDLTNVTLGTSNASVPALVAASAGGGVSVNAGCIMGGSAICMWLASGGTITMLADVATANGASWSNSTMRATICGSFQLAGPFSFFGTPATGPRYSAGLNGVISVGGAGANFFPGGTAGSTDTGGQYA
;
A
#
# COMPACT_ATOMS: atom_id res chain seq x y z
N MET A 1 64.41 -5.95 -1.43
CA MET A 1 65.01 -7.16 -2.04
C MET A 1 64.46 -8.36 -1.29
N PRO A 2 64.19 -9.50 -1.93
CA PRO A 2 63.62 -10.65 -1.24
C PRO A 2 64.60 -11.13 -0.17
N GLN A 3 64.12 -11.27 1.06
CA GLN A 3 64.89 -11.75 2.20
C GLN A 3 65.09 -13.26 2.03
N THR A 4 66.25 -13.69 1.53
CA THR A 4 66.60 -15.10 1.44
C THR A 4 67.16 -15.59 2.77
N SER A 5 66.27 -15.82 3.74
CA SER A 5 66.62 -16.57 4.95
C SER A 5 66.55 -18.06 4.65
N PHE A 6 67.67 -18.77 4.77
CA PHE A 6 67.71 -20.24 4.70
C PHE A 6 67.94 -20.79 6.11
N ALA A 7 66.96 -21.50 6.66
CA ALA A 7 67.17 -22.31 7.85
C ALA A 7 67.58 -23.72 7.46
N VAL A 8 68.60 -24.26 8.12
CA VAL A 8 69.07 -25.62 7.97
C VAL A 8 68.77 -26.38 9.26
N MET A 9 68.12 -27.53 9.14
CA MET A 9 67.91 -28.42 10.26
C MET A 9 69.23 -29.06 10.68
N THR A 10 69.55 -29.03 11.96
CA THR A 10 70.80 -29.60 12.46
C THR A 10 70.77 -31.12 12.35
N THR A 11 71.94 -31.76 12.42
CA THR A 11 72.05 -33.23 12.43
C THR A 11 71.35 -33.82 13.65
N LEU A 12 71.37 -33.11 14.78
CA LEU A 12 70.62 -33.45 15.98
C LEU A 12 69.11 -33.27 15.79
N GLY A 13 68.68 -32.16 15.18
CA GLY A 13 67.29 -31.88 14.86
C GLY A 13 66.68 -32.92 13.93
N ARG A 14 67.40 -33.32 12.87
CA ARG A 14 66.96 -34.40 11.96
C ARG A 14 66.90 -35.76 12.65
N ALA A 15 67.83 -36.05 13.56
CA ALA A 15 67.80 -37.29 14.33
C ALA A 15 66.60 -37.33 15.30
N LYS A 16 66.31 -36.21 15.98
CA LYS A 16 65.12 -36.07 16.84
C LYS A 16 63.83 -36.12 16.02
N GLU A 17 63.79 -35.53 14.83
CA GLU A 17 62.64 -35.60 13.92
C GLU A 17 62.39 -37.03 13.44
N ALA A 18 63.44 -37.73 13.01
CA ALA A 18 63.32 -39.12 12.61
C ALA A 18 62.88 -40.03 13.78
N ALA A 19 63.38 -39.79 14.99
CA ALA A 19 62.97 -40.52 16.18
C ALA A 19 61.52 -40.21 16.60
N ALA A 20 61.11 -38.95 16.49
CA ALA A 20 59.74 -38.51 16.74
C ALA A 20 58.76 -39.19 15.77
N LEU A 21 59.10 -39.22 14.47
CA LEU A 21 58.33 -39.89 13.44
C LEU A 21 58.26 -41.42 13.65
N ALA A 22 59.38 -42.05 14.00
CA ALA A 22 59.45 -43.50 14.21
C ALA A 22 58.67 -43.98 15.45
N ASN A 23 58.59 -43.14 16.48
CA ASN A 23 57.97 -43.50 17.77
C ASN A 23 56.59 -42.85 17.99
N ALA A 24 56.06 -42.09 17.02
CA ALA A 24 54.85 -41.29 17.16
C ALA A 24 54.86 -40.35 18.38
N THR A 25 56.04 -39.80 18.70
CA THR A 25 56.24 -38.81 19.76
C THR A 25 56.45 -37.43 19.15
N THR A 26 56.26 -36.37 19.93
CA THR A 26 56.35 -34.99 19.43
C THR A 26 57.61 -34.29 19.89
N ILE A 27 58.14 -33.38 19.07
CA ILE A 27 59.22 -32.47 19.46
C ILE A 27 58.60 -31.20 20.03
N GLU A 28 58.90 -30.89 21.29
CA GLU A 28 58.41 -29.67 21.95
C GLU A 28 59.40 -28.52 21.77
N ILE A 29 59.05 -27.53 20.95
CA ILE A 29 59.88 -26.35 20.73
C ILE A 29 59.49 -25.24 21.71
N THR A 30 60.49 -24.63 22.37
CA THR A 30 60.25 -23.67 23.46
C THR A 30 60.90 -22.30 23.23
N HIS A 31 62.07 -22.23 22.58
CA HIS A 31 62.84 -20.99 22.46
C HIS A 31 63.40 -20.74 21.05
N ILE A 32 63.56 -19.46 20.73
CA ILE A 32 64.36 -18.96 19.62
C ILE A 32 65.57 -18.22 20.20
N ALA A 33 66.77 -18.66 19.86
CA ALA A 33 67.99 -17.92 20.13
C ALA A 33 68.32 -17.00 18.95
N ILE A 34 68.89 -15.85 19.25
CA ILE A 34 69.31 -14.83 18.30
C ILE A 34 70.79 -14.57 18.52
N GLY A 35 71.56 -14.45 17.44
CA GLY A 35 73.00 -14.19 17.48
C GLY A 35 73.50 -13.30 16.34
N ASP A 36 74.75 -12.87 16.44
CA ASP A 36 75.48 -12.12 15.41
C ASP A 36 76.61 -12.93 14.77
N GLY A 37 76.59 -14.27 14.91
CA GLY A 37 77.50 -15.15 14.18
C GLY A 37 77.42 -14.94 12.67
N ALA A 38 78.56 -14.66 12.04
CA ALA A 38 78.64 -14.40 10.60
C ALA A 38 78.90 -15.67 9.76
N THR A 39 79.16 -16.81 10.42
CA THR A 39 79.43 -18.09 9.74
C THR A 39 78.14 -18.64 9.14
N VAL A 40 78.20 -19.10 7.88
CA VAL A 40 77.08 -19.79 7.22
C VAL A 40 76.97 -21.20 7.82
N PRO A 41 75.82 -21.59 8.40
CA PRO A 41 75.64 -22.89 9.04
C PRO A 41 75.77 -24.05 8.05
N SER A 42 76.38 -25.14 8.52
CA SER A 42 76.57 -26.40 7.80
C SER A 42 75.52 -27.47 8.15
N GLY A 43 74.72 -27.26 9.21
CA GLY A 43 73.79 -28.23 9.78
C GLY A 43 74.45 -29.20 10.78
N GLY A 44 75.73 -29.04 11.09
CA GLY A 44 76.45 -29.82 12.11
C GLY A 44 76.44 -29.18 13.50
N GLU A 45 75.85 -28.00 13.64
CA GLU A 45 75.95 -27.17 14.83
C GLU A 45 75.09 -27.72 15.98
N THR A 46 75.61 -27.60 17.20
CA THR A 46 74.88 -27.93 18.44
C THR A 46 74.53 -26.67 19.26
N ALA A 47 75.02 -25.51 18.86
CA ALA A 47 74.71 -24.18 19.41
C ALA A 47 74.95 -23.10 18.34
N LEU A 48 74.42 -21.90 18.54
CA LEU A 48 74.74 -20.72 17.71
C LEU A 48 76.24 -20.37 17.80
N TYR A 49 76.79 -19.75 16.75
CA TYR A 49 78.19 -19.34 16.73
C TYR A 49 78.49 -18.20 17.71
N ASN A 50 77.56 -17.25 17.87
CA ASN A 50 77.58 -16.23 18.91
C ASN A 50 76.16 -15.83 19.33
N GLN A 51 75.63 -16.48 20.37
CA GLN A 51 74.31 -16.19 20.92
C GLN A 51 74.30 -14.87 21.71
N ILE A 52 73.36 -13.99 21.38
CA ILE A 52 73.14 -12.69 22.04
C ILE A 52 71.92 -12.73 22.96
N ALA A 53 70.84 -13.41 22.54
CA ALA A 53 69.60 -13.46 23.30
C ALA A 53 68.89 -14.80 23.11
N LEU A 54 68.18 -15.24 24.14
CA LEU A 54 67.25 -16.37 24.08
C LEU A 54 65.84 -15.82 24.36
N LYS A 55 64.87 -16.13 23.49
CA LYS A 55 63.50 -15.64 23.57
C LYS A 55 62.53 -16.81 23.53
N THR A 56 61.43 -16.70 24.25
CA THR A 56 60.31 -17.65 24.13
C THR A 56 59.58 -17.44 22.80
N ILE A 57 58.92 -18.48 22.31
CA ILE A 57 58.13 -18.39 21.07
C ILE A 57 56.87 -17.54 21.31
N SER A 58 56.67 -16.51 20.49
CA SER A 58 55.51 -15.61 20.55
C SER A 58 54.44 -15.89 19.48
N GLY A 59 54.78 -16.65 18.43
CA GLY A 59 53.83 -17.01 17.37
C GLY A 59 54.35 -18.19 16.53
N HIS A 60 53.45 -18.96 15.93
CA HIS A 60 53.82 -20.07 15.06
C HIS A 60 52.72 -20.42 14.05
N GLY A 61 53.07 -21.17 13.02
CA GLY A 61 52.11 -21.76 12.08
C GLY A 61 52.79 -22.38 10.85
N THR A 62 52.00 -22.77 9.86
CA THR A 62 52.50 -23.25 8.56
C THR A 62 52.53 -22.12 7.53
N VAL A 63 53.53 -22.11 6.66
CA VAL A 63 53.65 -21.12 5.58
C VAL A 63 52.62 -21.43 4.48
N VAL A 64 51.84 -20.41 4.07
CA VAL A 64 50.84 -20.55 3.01
C VAL A 64 51.54 -20.88 1.68
N GLY A 65 51.22 -22.04 1.11
CA GLY A 65 51.85 -22.53 -0.13
C GLY A 65 53.03 -23.48 0.06
N ALA A 66 53.46 -23.74 1.31
CA ALA A 66 54.49 -24.72 1.65
C ALA A 66 54.10 -25.48 2.94
N SER A 67 53.33 -26.56 2.80
CA SER A 67 52.77 -27.33 3.93
C SER A 67 53.82 -28.02 4.80
N ASN A 68 55.04 -28.18 4.31
CA ASN A 68 56.18 -28.76 5.02
C ASN A 68 57.07 -27.70 5.70
N VAL A 69 56.70 -26.41 5.66
CA VAL A 69 57.47 -25.32 6.27
C VAL A 69 56.65 -24.71 7.41
N ALA A 70 57.22 -24.76 8.61
CA ALA A 70 56.68 -24.09 9.79
C ALA A 70 57.43 -22.79 10.06
N TYR A 71 56.72 -21.73 10.44
CA TYR A 71 57.31 -20.48 10.91
C TYR A 71 57.19 -20.36 12.43
N PHE A 72 58.18 -19.71 13.03
CA PHE A 72 58.25 -19.40 14.46
C PHE A 72 58.65 -17.94 14.64
N ASP A 73 57.87 -17.22 15.44
CA ASP A 73 58.09 -15.81 15.74
C ASP A 73 58.61 -15.64 17.16
N CYS A 74 59.55 -14.71 17.35
CA CYS A 74 59.86 -14.15 18.65
C CYS A 74 59.69 -12.63 18.64
N TYR A 75 59.21 -12.10 19.77
CA TYR A 75 59.00 -10.68 19.97
C TYR A 75 60.25 -10.04 20.58
N LEU A 76 60.64 -8.89 20.03
CA LEU A 76 61.75 -8.08 20.55
C LEU A 76 61.19 -6.77 21.10
N ALA A 77 61.14 -6.64 22.44
CA ALA A 77 60.53 -5.50 23.12
C ALA A 77 61.27 -4.18 22.85
N ALA A 78 60.57 -3.05 22.82
CA ALA A 78 61.13 -1.75 22.45
C ALA A 78 62.43 -1.34 23.19
N GLY A 79 62.62 -1.80 24.44
CA GLY A 79 63.81 -1.50 25.26
C GLY A 79 65.01 -2.44 25.09
N GLU A 80 64.91 -3.46 24.25
CA GLU A 80 65.96 -4.48 24.09
C GLU A 80 66.80 -4.24 22.82
N GLY A 81 68.13 -4.12 22.96
CA GLY A 81 69.05 -3.86 21.85
C GLY A 81 70.22 -2.96 22.26
N PRO A 82 71.09 -2.55 21.31
CA PRO A 82 70.99 -2.81 19.87
C PRO A 82 71.38 -4.26 19.53
N TYR A 83 70.71 -4.84 18.54
CA TYR A 83 71.04 -6.17 18.03
C TYR A 83 71.35 -6.10 16.52
N THR A 84 72.45 -6.74 16.11
CA THR A 84 72.72 -7.04 14.70
C THR A 84 72.50 -8.54 14.51
N ILE A 85 71.31 -8.92 14.07
CA ILE A 85 70.93 -10.33 14.00
C ILE A 85 71.43 -10.91 12.68
N ARG A 86 72.34 -11.88 12.78
CA ARG A 86 72.93 -12.61 11.64
C ARG A 86 72.61 -14.09 11.67
N GLU A 87 72.26 -14.62 12.84
CA GLU A 87 71.82 -15.99 12.99
C GLU A 87 70.63 -16.09 13.96
N ALA A 88 69.80 -17.11 13.77
CA ALA A 88 68.81 -17.52 14.75
C ALA A 88 68.75 -19.03 14.83
N GLY A 89 68.50 -19.57 16.02
CA GLY A 89 68.35 -21.01 16.22
C GLY A 89 67.08 -21.37 16.97
N LEU A 90 66.54 -22.52 16.64
CA LEU A 90 65.33 -23.09 17.24
C LEU A 90 65.72 -24.14 18.27
N TYR A 91 65.26 -23.99 19.52
CA TYR A 91 65.60 -24.87 20.64
C TYR A 91 64.38 -25.60 21.19
N ASP A 92 64.56 -26.88 21.50
CA ASP A 92 63.54 -27.70 22.15
C ASP A 92 63.58 -27.58 23.68
N ILE A 93 62.68 -28.32 24.36
CA ILE A 93 62.58 -28.35 25.83
C ILE A 93 63.85 -28.93 26.51
N ASP A 94 64.59 -29.80 25.83
CA ASP A 94 65.82 -30.40 26.35
C ASP A 94 67.03 -29.44 26.19
N GLY A 95 66.83 -28.30 25.52
CA GLY A 95 67.88 -27.33 25.22
C GLY A 95 68.71 -27.68 23.99
N ASP A 96 68.23 -28.61 23.16
CA ASP A 96 68.93 -29.03 21.94
C ASP A 96 68.58 -28.12 20.75
N LEU A 97 69.60 -27.76 19.97
CA LEU A 97 69.45 -26.93 18.77
C LEU A 97 68.86 -27.77 17.62
N ILE A 98 67.61 -27.49 17.25
CA ILE A 98 66.85 -28.21 16.21
C ILE A 98 67.15 -27.68 14.81
N ALA A 99 67.22 -26.37 14.66
CA ALA A 99 67.49 -25.72 13.39
C ALA A 99 68.25 -24.41 13.60
N ILE A 100 69.03 -24.02 12.61
CA ILE A 100 69.80 -22.77 12.61
C ILE A 100 69.63 -22.06 11.27
N ALA A 101 69.41 -20.76 11.30
CA ALA A 101 69.29 -19.91 10.13
C ALA A 101 70.37 -18.85 10.10
N HIS A 102 70.71 -18.45 8.88
CA HIS A 102 71.57 -17.32 8.60
C HIS A 102 70.77 -16.22 7.90
N TYR A 103 70.97 -14.97 8.32
CA TYR A 103 70.36 -13.78 7.74
C TYR A 103 71.40 -12.94 6.99
N ASP A 104 71.26 -12.90 5.67
CA ASP A 104 72.00 -12.00 4.79
C ASP A 104 71.00 -11.30 3.83
N PRO A 105 70.80 -9.97 3.91
CA PRO A 105 71.48 -9.03 4.82
C PRO A 105 71.03 -9.17 6.30
N PRO A 106 71.88 -8.77 7.26
CA PRO A 106 71.57 -8.81 8.70
C PRO A 106 70.34 -7.98 9.07
N ILE A 107 69.60 -8.43 10.09
CA ILE A 107 68.47 -7.67 10.65
C ILE A 107 68.99 -6.76 11.76
N ASN A 108 68.89 -5.45 11.55
CA ASN A 108 69.33 -4.46 12.53
C ASN A 108 68.16 -4.03 13.41
N LYS A 109 68.32 -4.21 14.73
CA LYS A 109 67.47 -3.58 15.73
C LYS A 109 68.21 -2.39 16.35
N PRO A 110 67.85 -1.13 16.02
CA PRO A 110 68.53 0.06 16.53
C PRO A 110 68.25 0.31 18.02
N THR A 111 69.11 1.08 18.69
CA THR A 111 68.85 1.60 20.05
C THR A 111 67.76 2.66 20.04
N PRO A 112 66.98 2.81 21.13
CA PRO A 112 66.04 3.92 21.26
C PRO A 112 66.80 5.22 21.57
N ASP A 113 67.16 6.00 20.56
CA ASP A 113 67.62 7.38 20.76
C ASP A 113 66.44 8.34 20.60
N SER A 114 66.10 9.02 21.70
CA SER A 114 65.17 10.16 21.80
C SER A 114 63.95 10.14 20.87
N GLY A 115 62.99 9.24 21.15
CA GLY A 115 61.60 9.40 20.71
C GLY A 115 61.10 8.47 19.60
N GLN A 116 61.85 7.43 19.23
CA GLN A 116 61.34 6.32 18.42
C GLN A 116 61.53 4.98 19.14
N THR A 117 60.42 4.28 19.41
CA THR A 117 60.41 2.90 19.88
C THR A 117 60.16 1.97 18.70
N VAL A 118 61.15 1.17 18.30
CA VAL A 118 60.98 0.17 17.25
C VAL A 118 60.76 -1.19 17.89
N GLU A 119 59.50 -1.60 17.97
CA GLU A 119 59.13 -2.98 18.26
C GLU A 119 59.28 -3.82 17.00
N GLY A 120 59.81 -5.04 17.13
CA GLY A 120 60.07 -5.92 16.00
C GLY A 120 59.70 -7.35 16.32
N THR A 121 59.28 -8.08 15.30
CA THR A 121 59.12 -9.55 15.36
C THR A 121 60.17 -10.17 14.44
N VAL A 122 60.90 -11.16 14.93
CA VAL A 122 61.82 -11.95 14.10
C VAL A 122 61.17 -13.29 13.82
N ARG A 123 61.05 -13.63 12.54
CA ARG A 123 60.46 -14.87 12.04
C ARG A 123 61.53 -15.82 11.53
N LEU A 124 61.49 -17.06 12.01
CA LEU A 124 62.31 -18.17 11.55
C LEU A 124 61.42 -19.18 10.83
N GLU A 125 61.72 -19.51 9.58
CA GLU A 125 60.99 -20.52 8.79
C GLU A 125 61.86 -21.77 8.62
N VAL A 126 61.36 -22.93 9.05
CA VAL A 126 62.09 -24.20 9.03
C VAL A 126 61.26 -25.26 8.31
N ALA A 127 61.89 -25.98 7.38
CA ALA A 127 61.27 -27.12 6.72
C ALA A 127 61.40 -28.39 7.57
N PHE A 128 60.27 -29.05 7.81
CA PHE A 128 60.15 -30.33 8.49
C PHE A 128 59.66 -31.40 7.51
N SER A 129 60.02 -32.65 7.78
CA SER A 129 59.54 -33.83 7.06
C SER A 129 58.06 -34.12 7.34
N ASP A 130 57.60 -33.84 8.57
CA ASP A 130 56.18 -33.86 8.95
C ASP A 130 55.90 -32.85 10.08
N VAL A 131 55.12 -31.81 9.79
CA VAL A 131 54.80 -30.73 10.74
C VAL A 131 53.81 -31.20 11.83
N ALA A 132 53.11 -32.33 11.62
CA ALA A 132 52.15 -32.86 12.60
C ALA A 132 52.79 -33.32 13.91
N ASN A 133 54.11 -33.59 13.92
CA ASN A 133 54.84 -34.08 15.09
C ASN A 133 55.54 -32.96 15.88
N VAL A 134 55.26 -31.68 15.57
CA VAL A 134 55.83 -30.53 16.27
C VAL A 134 54.78 -29.93 17.21
N ILE A 135 55.02 -30.01 18.53
CA ILE A 135 54.19 -29.33 19.55
C ILE A 135 54.93 -28.08 20.03
N ILE A 136 54.22 -26.98 20.23
CA ILE A 136 54.80 -25.69 20.63
C ILE A 136 54.11 -25.20 21.89
N LYS A 137 54.89 -24.92 22.94
CA LYS A 137 54.39 -24.16 24.09
C LYS A 137 54.65 -22.67 23.86
N VAL A 138 53.59 -21.92 23.61
CA VAL A 138 53.61 -20.45 23.63
C VAL A 138 53.39 -20.01 25.07
N ASP A 139 54.20 -19.07 25.55
CA ASP A 139 53.99 -18.45 26.86
C ASP A 139 52.69 -17.63 26.84
N PRO A 140 51.65 -18.01 27.61
CA PRO A 140 50.37 -17.30 27.60
C PRO A 140 50.47 -15.86 28.13
N SER A 141 51.57 -15.46 28.80
CA SER A 141 51.75 -14.07 29.24
C SER A 141 52.15 -13.11 28.12
N MET A 142 52.44 -13.62 26.90
CA MET A 142 52.85 -12.83 25.74
C MET A 142 51.76 -12.72 24.66
N GLN A 143 50.50 -13.11 24.95
CA GLN A 143 49.40 -12.94 24.02
C GLN A 143 48.96 -11.46 23.91
N VAL A 144 49.02 -10.96 22.68
CA VAL A 144 48.71 -9.61 22.21
C VAL A 144 47.30 -9.17 22.62
N ALA A 145 47.18 -8.34 23.67
CA ALA A 145 45.89 -7.82 24.15
C ALA A 145 45.35 -6.62 23.34
N LEU A 146 46.19 -5.73 22.77
CA LEU A 146 45.68 -4.49 22.18
C LEU A 146 45.49 -4.47 20.65
N GLN A 147 46.23 -5.27 19.87
CA GLN A 147 46.09 -5.25 18.39
C GLN A 147 44.90 -6.07 17.86
N ARG A 148 44.21 -6.85 18.72
CA ARG A 148 43.02 -7.61 18.30
C ARG A 148 41.73 -6.82 18.40
N LEU A 149 41.56 -5.92 19.38
CA LEU A 149 40.30 -5.15 19.51
C LEU A 149 40.09 -4.11 18.40
N THR A 150 41.15 -3.54 17.83
CA THR A 150 41.01 -2.59 16.70
C THR A 150 40.75 -3.26 15.35
N ARG A 151 40.86 -4.59 15.26
CA ARG A 151 40.65 -5.37 14.02
C ARG A 151 39.37 -6.20 14.00
N LEU A 152 38.69 -6.35 15.13
CA LEU A 152 37.43 -7.06 15.19
C LEU A 152 36.29 -6.11 14.79
N PRO A 153 35.52 -6.42 13.74
CA PRO A 153 34.37 -5.59 13.36
C PRO A 153 33.25 -5.60 14.41
N TRP A 154 33.30 -6.55 15.34
CA TRP A 154 32.27 -6.77 16.36
C TRP A 154 32.84 -7.30 17.68
N ILE A 155 32.37 -6.77 18.81
CA ILE A 155 32.81 -7.19 20.16
C ILE A 155 31.60 -7.31 21.12
N PRO A 156 31.49 -8.40 21.89
CA PRO A 156 30.54 -8.46 23.00
C PRO A 156 31.01 -7.59 24.17
N ILE A 157 30.11 -6.78 24.71
CA ILE A 157 30.38 -5.92 25.88
C ILE A 157 29.45 -6.33 27.03
N ILE A 158 29.85 -6.09 28.27
CA ILE A 158 29.05 -6.38 29.46
C ILE A 158 28.01 -5.29 29.69
N SER A 159 28.41 -4.02 29.50
CA SER A 159 27.53 -2.87 29.66
C SER A 159 28.05 -1.67 28.87
N MET A 160 27.13 -0.74 28.55
CA MET A 160 27.41 0.57 27.98
C MET A 160 26.86 1.73 28.83
N SER A 161 26.34 1.45 30.02
CA SER A 161 25.66 2.43 30.89
C SER A 161 26.48 2.84 32.11
N LEU A 162 27.67 2.29 32.30
CA LEU A 162 28.53 2.58 33.44
C LEU A 162 29.42 3.79 33.14
N ALA A 163 29.33 4.81 34.00
CA ALA A 163 30.21 5.98 33.97
C ALA A 163 31.46 5.78 34.84
N THR A 164 31.43 4.85 35.80
CA THR A 164 32.54 4.56 36.72
C THR A 164 32.99 3.11 36.51
N PRO A 165 34.30 2.83 36.43
CA PRO A 165 34.80 1.47 36.30
C PRO A 165 34.34 0.58 37.47
N PRO A 166 34.01 -0.70 37.22
CA PRO A 166 33.75 -1.67 38.27
C PRO A 166 34.89 -1.72 39.30
N ALA A 167 34.55 -1.93 40.57
CA ALA A 167 35.53 -1.98 41.66
C ALA A 167 36.38 -3.27 41.67
N LEU A 168 35.86 -4.35 41.06
CA LEU A 168 36.52 -5.66 40.95
C LEU A 168 36.36 -6.21 39.52
N PRO A 169 37.01 -5.60 38.51
CA PRO A 169 36.95 -6.11 37.14
C PRO A 169 37.85 -7.35 36.98
N VAL A 170 37.45 -8.27 36.11
CA VAL A 170 38.22 -9.47 35.73
C VAL A 170 38.87 -9.24 34.37
N ALA A 171 40.05 -9.81 34.15
CA ALA A 171 40.73 -9.69 32.86
C ALA A 171 39.82 -10.18 31.71
N GLY A 172 39.63 -9.34 30.69
CA GLY A 172 38.71 -9.56 29.56
C GLY A 172 37.36 -8.85 29.70
N ASP A 173 37.03 -8.26 30.85
CA ASP A 173 35.79 -7.50 31.02
C ASP A 173 35.80 -6.27 30.11
N THR A 174 34.81 -6.21 29.20
CA THR A 174 34.75 -5.18 28.16
C THR A 174 33.48 -4.33 28.28
N TYR A 175 33.62 -3.02 28.20
CA TYR A 175 32.54 -2.04 28.34
C TYR A 175 32.63 -0.95 27.27
N VAL A 176 31.49 -0.34 26.96
CA VAL A 176 31.47 1.01 26.35
C VAL A 176 31.31 2.03 27.48
N ILE A 177 32.19 3.02 27.53
CA ILE A 177 32.18 4.04 28.58
C ILE A 177 30.98 4.97 28.35
N ALA A 178 30.12 5.11 29.36
CA ALA A 178 28.95 5.98 29.30
C ALA A 178 29.32 7.48 29.27
N ALA A 179 28.30 8.35 29.16
CA ALA A 179 28.49 9.79 29.32
C ALA A 179 28.98 10.13 30.74
N ASP A 180 29.70 11.25 30.85
CA ASP A 180 30.26 11.79 32.11
C ASP A 180 31.11 10.81 32.94
N PRO A 181 32.15 10.19 32.34
CA PRO A 181 32.89 9.15 33.02
C PRO A 181 33.76 9.67 34.16
N THR A 182 33.94 8.84 35.18
CA THR A 182 34.69 9.17 36.40
C THR A 182 35.77 8.11 36.70
N GLY A 183 36.64 8.39 37.67
CA GLY A 183 37.73 7.49 38.04
C GLY A 183 38.69 7.23 36.89
N ALA A 184 39.10 5.98 36.69
CA ALA A 184 40.03 5.59 35.64
C ALA A 184 39.48 5.78 34.20
N TRP A 185 38.18 6.05 34.05
CA TRP A 185 37.53 6.29 32.75
C TRP A 185 37.35 7.79 32.43
N ALA A 186 37.76 8.69 33.32
CA ALA A 186 37.56 10.13 33.16
C ALA A 186 38.09 10.66 31.81
N GLY A 187 37.25 11.40 31.09
CA GLY A 187 37.56 11.96 29.77
C GLY A 187 37.50 10.98 28.59
N GLN A 188 37.05 9.74 28.80
CA GLN A 188 37.07 8.68 27.77
C GLN A 188 35.66 8.24 27.31
N ALA A 189 34.67 9.13 27.37
CA ALA A 189 33.28 8.83 27.01
C ALA A 189 33.17 8.27 25.58
N GLY A 190 32.30 7.26 25.38
CA GLY A 190 32.05 6.65 24.07
C GLY A 190 33.18 5.79 23.51
N LYS A 191 34.23 5.53 24.30
CA LYS A 191 35.31 4.59 23.96
C LYS A 191 35.03 3.20 24.52
N VAL A 192 35.70 2.20 23.98
CA VAL A 192 35.64 0.83 24.48
C VAL A 192 36.77 0.63 25.49
N ALA A 193 36.44 0.11 26.66
CA ALA A 193 37.37 -0.20 27.74
C ALA A 193 37.38 -1.70 28.01
N GLU A 194 38.57 -2.31 28.00
CA GLU A 194 38.79 -3.70 28.38
C GLU A 194 39.72 -3.75 29.60
N TYR A 195 39.40 -4.56 30.59
CA TYR A 195 40.29 -4.77 31.73
C TYR A 195 41.37 -5.81 31.40
N THR A 196 42.63 -5.48 31.63
CA THR A 196 43.79 -6.36 31.44
C THR A 196 44.54 -6.55 32.76
N ASN A 197 45.48 -7.49 32.81
CA ASN A 197 46.36 -7.65 33.98
C ASN A 197 47.23 -6.40 34.28
N ALA A 198 47.32 -5.45 33.35
CA ALA A 198 48.03 -4.17 33.50
C ALA A 198 47.08 -2.97 33.78
N GLY A 199 45.76 -3.20 33.87
CA GLY A 199 44.75 -2.17 34.07
C GLY A 199 43.81 -1.98 32.86
N TRP A 200 43.07 -0.87 32.84
CA TRP A 200 42.11 -0.55 31.78
C TRP A 200 42.80 -0.16 30.47
N ALA A 201 42.66 -1.00 29.45
CA ALA A 201 43.01 -0.67 28.08
C ALA A 201 41.81 0.03 27.41
N ILE A 202 42.01 1.27 26.93
CA ILE A 202 40.94 2.10 26.35
C ILE A 202 41.26 2.39 24.90
N ILE A 203 40.31 2.12 24.01
CA ILE A 203 40.47 2.31 22.57
C ILE A 203 39.36 3.18 21.98
N THR A 204 39.72 3.96 20.96
CA THR A 204 38.74 4.60 20.07
C THR A 204 38.41 3.62 18.95
N SER A 205 37.21 3.05 18.95
CA SER A 205 36.75 2.18 17.86
C SER A 205 36.48 3.01 16.58
N PRO A 206 36.74 2.46 15.38
CA PRO A 206 36.37 3.11 14.13
C PRO A 206 34.85 3.16 13.95
N GLU A 207 34.37 4.07 13.11
CA GLU A 207 32.96 4.14 12.70
C GLU A 207 32.56 2.84 11.96
N GLY A 208 31.34 2.36 12.18
CA GLY A 208 30.86 1.06 11.71
C GLY A 208 31.22 -0.12 12.62
N HIS A 209 31.97 0.09 13.70
CA HIS A 209 32.24 -0.95 14.70
C HIS A 209 30.95 -1.34 15.45
N GLY A 210 30.69 -2.64 15.58
CA GLY A 210 29.53 -3.17 16.26
C GLY A 210 29.81 -3.67 17.68
N VAL A 211 28.85 -3.49 18.58
CA VAL A 211 28.86 -4.09 19.92
C VAL A 211 27.53 -4.77 20.23
N SER A 212 27.58 -5.85 21.02
CA SER A 212 26.39 -6.54 21.51
C SER A 212 26.42 -6.68 23.03
N LEU A 213 25.25 -6.52 23.65
CA LEU A 213 25.04 -6.73 25.08
C LEU A 213 24.58 -8.17 25.36
N PRO A 214 24.72 -8.67 26.60
CA PRO A 214 24.24 -9.99 26.99
C PRO A 214 22.71 -10.13 26.93
N ASP A 215 22.00 -9.00 26.91
CA ASP A 215 20.54 -8.92 26.75
C ASP A 215 20.06 -9.10 25.29
N GLY A 216 20.98 -9.32 24.36
CA GLY A 216 20.70 -9.53 22.93
C GLY A 216 20.58 -8.24 22.11
N ARG A 217 20.70 -7.05 22.73
CA ARG A 217 20.73 -5.78 21.98
C ARG A 217 22.06 -5.58 21.27
N VAL A 218 21.96 -4.91 20.13
CA VAL A 218 23.06 -4.66 19.20
C VAL A 218 23.17 -3.18 18.93
N PHE A 219 24.39 -2.65 18.88
CA PHE A 219 24.68 -1.26 18.60
C PHE A 219 25.79 -1.13 17.54
N GLU A 220 25.71 -0.10 16.72
CA GLU A 220 26.72 0.27 15.73
C GLU A 220 27.25 1.68 16.02
N ARG A 221 28.57 1.89 15.89
CA ARG A 221 29.19 3.20 16.08
C ARG A 221 28.98 4.09 14.86
N ILE A 222 28.29 5.21 15.05
CA ILE A 222 27.97 6.21 14.01
C ILE A 222 28.15 7.62 14.60
N GLY A 223 28.91 8.47 13.92
CA GLY A 223 29.20 9.84 14.37
C GLY A 223 29.89 9.89 15.74
N GLY A 224 30.70 8.89 16.09
CA GLY A 224 31.37 8.80 17.38
C GLY A 224 30.52 8.26 18.54
N SER A 225 29.27 7.84 18.29
CA SER A 225 28.35 7.29 19.31
C SER A 225 27.81 5.93 18.92
N TYR A 226 27.50 5.05 19.87
CA TYR A 226 26.89 3.75 19.61
C TYR A 226 25.35 3.86 19.57
N VAL A 227 24.74 3.47 18.44
CA VAL A 227 23.30 3.57 18.17
C VAL A 227 22.68 2.16 18.03
N GLU A 228 21.54 1.91 18.67
CA GLU A 228 20.88 0.59 18.72
C GLU A 228 20.25 0.15 17.38
N LYS A 229 20.38 -1.13 17.01
CA LYS A 229 19.83 -1.76 15.80
C LYS A 229 18.51 -2.55 16.05
N ILE A 230 17.41 -1.84 16.32
CA ILE A 230 16.03 -2.01 15.78
C ILE A 230 15.39 -3.39 15.46
N ALA A 231 14.89 -4.10 16.48
CA ALA A 231 13.68 -4.95 16.36
C ALA A 231 12.37 -4.18 16.67
N LEU A 232 12.46 -3.03 17.36
CA LEU A 232 11.32 -2.27 17.87
C LEU A 232 10.69 -1.30 16.85
N ASP A 233 11.49 -0.66 15.99
CA ASP A 233 10.98 0.32 15.02
C ASP A 233 10.20 -0.36 13.87
N ALA A 234 10.56 -1.59 13.50
CA ALA A 234 9.82 -2.39 12.54
C ALA A 234 8.47 -2.91 13.11
N GLN A 235 8.46 -3.37 14.37
CA GLN A 235 7.24 -3.86 15.04
C GLN A 235 6.25 -2.72 15.35
N SER A 236 6.74 -1.52 15.68
CA SER A 236 5.89 -0.35 15.95
C SER A 236 5.36 0.33 14.68
N GLY A 237 5.85 -0.05 13.50
CA GLY A 237 5.47 0.58 12.23
C GLY A 237 5.94 2.04 12.11
N LYS A 238 6.91 2.47 12.92
CA LYS A 238 7.36 3.87 13.04
C LYS A 238 7.79 4.50 11.72
N TRP A 239 8.33 3.70 10.79
CA TRP A 239 8.77 4.20 9.48
C TRP A 239 7.65 4.43 8.48
N VAL A 240 6.47 3.86 8.73
CA VAL A 240 5.31 3.92 7.83
C VAL A 240 4.10 4.58 8.48
N TYR A 241 4.16 4.96 9.76
CA TYR A 241 3.05 5.56 10.50
C TYR A 241 3.27 7.06 10.75
N ALA A 242 2.21 7.84 10.56
CA ALA A 242 2.15 9.24 10.97
C ALA A 242 0.73 9.66 11.37
N GLU A 243 0.61 10.65 12.25
CA GLU A 243 -0.67 11.33 12.50
C GLU A 243 -0.85 12.47 11.49
N ALA A 244 -2.06 12.58 10.93
CA ALA A 244 -2.41 13.65 10.01
C ALA A 244 -2.48 15.00 10.74
N ALA A 245 -1.97 16.02 10.10
CA ALA A 245 -2.20 17.43 10.40
C ALA A 245 -2.82 18.12 9.17
N GLY A 246 -2.95 19.44 9.21
CA GLY A 246 -3.59 20.22 8.14
C GLY A 246 -5.11 20.31 8.31
N THR A 247 -5.85 20.29 7.20
CA THR A 247 -7.33 20.38 7.19
C THR A 247 -7.97 19.04 6.84
N ALA A 248 -9.29 18.94 6.94
CA ALA A 248 -10.06 17.73 6.61
C ALA A 248 -9.84 17.22 5.16
N ASN A 249 -9.50 18.11 4.22
CA ASN A 249 -9.35 17.81 2.79
C ASN A 249 -7.92 18.10 2.26
N ALA A 250 -7.05 18.72 3.08
CA ALA A 250 -5.65 18.95 2.74
C ALA A 250 -4.76 18.46 3.89
N LEU A 251 -4.50 17.16 3.88
CA LEU A 251 -3.79 16.46 4.94
C LEU A 251 -2.28 16.61 4.75
N THR A 252 -1.57 16.78 5.87
CA THR A 252 -0.11 16.67 5.93
C THR A 252 0.27 15.56 6.89
N ALA A 253 1.37 14.85 6.63
CA ALA A 253 1.89 13.85 7.56
C ALA A 253 3.42 13.79 7.48
N ALA A 254 4.08 13.42 8.58
CA ALA A 254 5.54 13.42 8.69
C ALA A 254 6.06 12.03 9.08
N LEU A 255 6.76 11.37 8.17
CA LEU A 255 7.45 10.11 8.39
C LEU A 255 8.91 10.33 8.79
N VAL A 256 9.44 9.37 9.56
CA VAL A 256 10.86 9.30 9.94
C VAL A 256 11.35 7.86 9.72
N PRO A 257 12.35 7.63 8.84
CA PRO A 257 13.07 8.62 8.04
C PRO A 257 12.22 9.29 6.96
N VAL A 258 12.61 10.49 6.54
CA VAL A 258 11.89 11.29 5.53
C VAL A 258 12.08 10.65 4.14
N PRO A 259 10.99 10.30 3.41
CA PRO A 259 11.10 9.87 2.03
C PRO A 259 11.65 11.00 1.15
N THR A 260 12.53 10.68 0.19
CA THR A 260 13.12 11.69 -0.70
C THR A 260 12.26 12.00 -1.92
N ALA A 261 11.33 11.12 -2.27
CA ALA A 261 10.37 11.27 -3.37
C ALA A 261 9.18 10.33 -3.18
N TYR A 262 8.09 10.59 -3.90
CA TYR A 262 7.02 9.63 -4.10
C TYR A 262 7.46 8.55 -5.10
N ILE A 263 7.41 7.30 -4.66
CA ILE A 263 7.69 6.12 -5.49
C ILE A 263 6.46 5.23 -5.52
N ASP A 264 6.23 4.59 -6.66
CA ASP A 264 5.14 3.63 -6.82
C ASP A 264 5.29 2.50 -5.79
N GLY A 265 4.20 2.21 -5.07
CA GLY A 265 4.16 1.21 -4.00
C GLY A 265 4.55 1.73 -2.61
N LEU A 266 4.96 3.00 -2.45
CA LEU A 266 5.21 3.59 -1.13
C LEU A 266 3.94 3.47 -0.28
N THR A 267 4.02 2.69 0.79
CA THR A 267 2.88 2.40 1.68
C THR A 267 3.01 3.17 2.98
N VAL A 268 1.98 3.92 3.33
CA VAL A 268 1.92 4.74 4.55
C VAL A 268 0.63 4.50 5.30
N ARG A 269 0.68 4.60 6.63
CA ARG A 269 -0.43 4.47 7.56
C ARG A 269 -0.66 5.80 8.23
N VAL A 270 -1.79 6.43 7.96
CA VAL A 270 -2.08 7.78 8.45
C VAL A 270 -3.30 7.74 9.36
N LYS A 271 -3.15 8.25 10.58
CA LYS A 271 -4.27 8.47 11.50
C LYS A 271 -4.92 9.81 11.20
N ILE A 272 -6.20 9.80 10.88
CA ILE A 272 -6.92 10.98 10.39
C ILE A 272 -7.34 11.87 11.56
N ALA A 273 -7.08 13.17 11.48
CA ALA A 273 -7.42 14.12 12.53
C ALA A 273 -8.86 14.67 12.42
N ALA A 274 -9.35 14.89 11.19
CA ALA A 274 -10.68 15.43 10.93
C ALA A 274 -11.34 14.66 9.78
N THR A 275 -12.65 14.39 9.91
CA THR A 275 -13.39 13.67 8.88
C THR A 275 -13.45 14.49 7.61
N ASN A 276 -13.08 13.91 6.47
CA ASN A 276 -13.09 14.62 5.20
C ASN A 276 -14.53 14.99 4.77
N THR A 277 -14.67 16.13 4.11
CA THR A 277 -15.97 16.64 3.64
C THR A 277 -16.10 16.63 2.12
N GLY A 278 -15.12 16.04 1.42
CA GLY A 278 -15.03 15.97 -0.03
C GLY A 278 -13.68 15.39 -0.47
N PRO A 279 -13.23 15.69 -1.70
CA PRO A 279 -11.94 15.24 -2.21
C PRO A 279 -10.80 15.67 -1.28
N ALA A 280 -9.88 14.74 -1.00
CA ALA A 280 -8.79 14.96 -0.06
C ALA A 280 -7.42 14.75 -0.71
N THR A 281 -6.40 15.45 -0.21
CA THR A 281 -4.99 15.31 -0.64
C THR A 281 -4.10 14.97 0.54
N LEU A 282 -2.96 14.32 0.28
CA LEU A 282 -1.91 14.06 1.28
C LEU A 282 -0.57 14.64 0.81
N ASN A 283 0.07 15.42 1.68
CA ASN A 283 1.43 15.91 1.51
C ASN A 283 2.36 15.31 2.58
N LEU A 284 3.19 14.34 2.19
CA LEU A 284 4.18 13.72 3.08
C LEU A 284 5.43 14.60 3.16
N ASN A 285 5.79 15.02 4.38
CA ASN A 285 7.03 15.73 4.68
C ASN A 285 7.34 16.94 3.76
N GLY A 286 6.34 17.53 3.10
CA GLY A 286 6.51 18.66 2.17
C GLY A 286 6.95 18.28 0.75
N LEU A 287 6.86 17.02 0.34
CA LEU A 287 7.20 16.56 -1.03
C LEU A 287 6.22 17.08 -2.11
N GLY A 288 5.05 17.56 -1.70
CA GLY A 288 3.98 18.06 -2.57
C GLY A 288 2.67 17.32 -2.33
N PRO A 289 1.51 17.98 -2.42
CA PRO A 289 0.22 17.32 -2.23
C PRO A 289 -0.13 16.42 -3.41
N LEU A 290 -0.48 15.17 -3.13
CA LEU A 290 -1.07 14.24 -4.10
C LEU A 290 -2.53 13.92 -3.71
N PRO A 291 -3.43 13.70 -4.69
CA PRO A 291 -4.82 13.33 -4.40
C PRO A 291 -4.89 11.95 -3.73
N ILE A 292 -5.82 11.81 -2.78
CA ILE A 292 -6.20 10.52 -2.20
C ILE A 292 -7.43 10.01 -2.96
N GLN A 293 -7.41 8.73 -3.32
CA GLN A 293 -8.40 8.07 -4.14
C GLN A 293 -8.87 6.76 -3.48
N THR A 294 -10.07 6.35 -3.86
CA THR A 294 -10.59 5.01 -3.56
C THR A 294 -9.72 3.92 -4.21
N PRO A 295 -9.82 2.65 -3.80
CA PRO A 295 -9.17 1.53 -4.48
C PRO A 295 -9.48 1.44 -5.99
N ARG A 296 -10.61 2.02 -6.42
CA ARG A 296 -11.05 2.08 -7.82
C ARG A 296 -10.58 3.34 -8.58
N GLY A 297 -9.80 4.21 -7.94
CA GLY A 297 -9.22 5.41 -8.57
C GLY A 297 -10.14 6.63 -8.62
N SER A 298 -11.34 6.56 -8.04
CA SER A 298 -12.22 7.73 -7.89
C SER A 298 -11.77 8.64 -6.75
N GLU A 299 -12.06 9.94 -6.84
CA GLU A 299 -11.86 10.89 -5.73
C GLU A 299 -12.66 10.46 -4.49
N LEU A 300 -12.15 10.80 -3.30
CA LEU A 300 -12.87 10.52 -2.06
C LEU A 300 -14.13 11.38 -1.93
N ALA A 301 -15.20 10.75 -1.43
CA ALA A 301 -16.42 11.42 -1.02
C ALA A 301 -16.36 11.80 0.47
N GLN A 302 -17.30 12.66 0.91
CA GLN A 302 -17.44 13.01 2.33
C GLN A 302 -17.55 11.75 3.20
N GLY A 303 -16.75 11.70 4.28
CA GLY A 303 -16.78 10.62 5.25
C GLY A 303 -15.95 9.38 4.91
N ASP A 304 -15.25 9.35 3.77
CA ASP A 304 -14.36 8.24 3.42
C ASP A 304 -13.13 8.13 4.35
N LEU A 305 -12.68 9.26 4.90
CA LEU A 305 -11.65 9.35 5.94
C LEU A 305 -12.30 9.82 7.23
N ILE A 306 -12.47 8.92 8.20
CA ILE A 306 -13.11 9.22 9.49
C ILE A 306 -12.07 9.68 10.52
N ALA A 307 -12.36 10.77 11.24
CA ALA A 307 -11.51 11.25 12.34
C ALA A 307 -11.24 10.15 13.39
N GLY A 308 -9.98 10.02 13.79
CA GLY A 308 -9.51 9.02 14.75
C GLY A 308 -9.14 7.66 14.15
N SER A 309 -9.57 7.37 12.92
CA SER A 309 -9.27 6.11 12.22
C SER A 309 -7.89 6.13 11.55
N ILE A 310 -7.29 4.95 11.39
CA ILE A 310 -6.01 4.77 10.70
C ILE A 310 -6.27 4.13 9.33
N TYR A 311 -5.82 4.78 8.27
CA TYR A 311 -5.94 4.27 6.90
C TYR A 311 -4.56 3.91 6.33
N THR A 312 -4.52 2.84 5.55
CA THR A 312 -3.33 2.47 4.76
C THR A 312 -3.48 3.03 3.36
N LEU A 313 -2.51 3.81 2.92
CA LEU A 313 -2.45 4.51 1.64
C LEU A 313 -1.24 4.02 0.86
N ILE A 314 -1.43 3.71 -0.42
CA ILE A 314 -0.38 3.24 -1.32
C ILE A 314 -0.18 4.28 -2.41
N CYS A 315 1.03 4.77 -2.57
CA CYS A 315 1.35 5.74 -3.61
C CYS A 315 1.43 5.06 -4.98
N THR A 316 0.85 5.69 -6.00
CA THR A 316 0.89 5.27 -7.41
C THR A 316 1.72 6.22 -8.28
N GLY A 317 2.52 7.09 -7.65
CA GLY A 317 3.30 8.14 -8.31
C GLY A 317 2.48 9.38 -8.68
N ALA A 318 1.22 9.21 -9.05
CA ALA A 318 0.28 10.29 -9.38
C ALA A 318 -0.75 10.60 -8.27
N GLY A 319 -0.89 9.70 -7.30
CA GLY A 319 -1.88 9.78 -6.22
C GLY A 319 -1.60 8.79 -5.10
N PHE A 320 -2.47 8.78 -4.09
CA PHE A 320 -2.53 7.77 -3.04
C PHE A 320 -3.84 7.00 -3.15
N VAL A 321 -3.79 5.67 -3.20
CA VAL A 321 -5.00 4.82 -3.16
C VAL A 321 -5.18 4.22 -1.77
N LEU A 322 -6.43 4.20 -1.30
CA LEU A 322 -6.80 3.45 -0.09
C LEU A 322 -6.59 1.95 -0.31
N SER A 323 -5.99 1.26 0.68
CA SER A 323 -5.83 -0.19 0.64
C SER A 323 -7.08 -0.97 1.08
N GLY A 324 -7.99 -0.33 1.82
CA GLY A 324 -9.27 -0.90 2.26
C GLY A 324 -10.44 -0.33 1.47
N ILE A 325 -11.60 -0.98 1.54
CA ILE A 325 -12.85 -0.50 0.91
C ILE A 325 -13.23 0.83 1.57
N ALA A 326 -13.46 1.87 0.77
CA ALA A 326 -13.92 3.15 1.28
C ALA A 326 -15.38 3.05 1.76
N TYR A 327 -15.80 3.87 2.72
CA TYR A 327 -17.18 3.84 3.21
C TYR A 327 -18.17 4.12 2.07
N SER A 328 -17.81 5.00 1.14
CA SER A 328 -18.53 5.29 -0.11
C SER A 328 -18.72 4.07 -1.03
N GLU A 329 -17.85 3.06 -0.93
CA GLU A 329 -17.91 1.84 -1.75
C GLU A 329 -18.78 0.72 -1.16
N VAL A 330 -19.20 0.82 0.12
CA VAL A 330 -20.06 -0.19 0.76
C VAL A 330 -21.54 0.12 0.49
N PRO A 331 -22.29 -0.69 -0.29
CA PRO A 331 -23.69 -0.42 -0.57
C PRO A 331 -24.53 -0.40 0.71
N ILE A 332 -25.37 0.62 0.85
CA ILE A 332 -26.32 0.76 1.96
C ILE A 332 -27.53 -0.13 1.68
N VAL A 333 -27.85 -1.02 2.62
CA VAL A 333 -29.14 -1.72 2.65
C VAL A 333 -30.13 -0.83 3.42
N ALA A 334 -30.83 0.05 2.69
CA ALA A 334 -31.87 0.90 3.26
C ALA A 334 -33.25 0.29 2.96
N ALA A 335 -34.14 0.24 3.96
CA ALA A 335 -35.47 -0.37 3.81
C ALA A 335 -36.38 0.40 2.83
N THR A 336 -36.28 1.73 2.79
CA THR A 336 -36.97 2.65 1.85
C THR A 336 -36.21 3.98 1.77
N PRO A 337 -35.06 4.05 1.10
CA PRO A 337 -34.26 5.27 1.01
C PRO A 337 -35.01 6.39 0.26
N THR A 338 -34.82 7.63 0.71
CA THR A 338 -35.33 8.85 0.06
C THR A 338 -34.17 9.73 -0.36
N LEU A 339 -34.17 10.15 -1.62
CA LEU A 339 -33.26 11.15 -2.18
C LEU A 339 -34.08 12.38 -2.60
N TYR A 340 -33.61 13.57 -2.24
CA TYR A 340 -34.24 14.83 -2.62
C TYR A 340 -33.61 15.41 -3.89
N VAL A 341 -34.46 15.88 -4.80
CA VAL A 341 -34.07 16.59 -6.02
C VAL A 341 -34.75 17.95 -6.02
N ARG A 342 -34.01 19.03 -6.27
CA ARG A 342 -34.53 20.39 -6.33
C ARG A 342 -33.93 21.16 -7.49
N THR A 343 -34.68 22.09 -8.07
CA THR A 343 -34.18 22.92 -9.18
C THR A 343 -33.08 23.90 -8.78
N ASP A 344 -32.90 24.14 -7.48
CA ASP A 344 -31.83 24.96 -6.88
C ASP A 344 -30.72 24.12 -6.20
N GLY A 345 -30.71 22.80 -6.41
CA GLY A 345 -29.72 21.88 -5.86
C GLY A 345 -28.41 21.80 -6.65
N ASN A 346 -27.58 20.79 -6.36
CA ASN A 346 -26.32 20.52 -7.07
C ASN A 346 -26.11 19.01 -7.23
N ASP A 347 -25.71 18.55 -8.43
CA ASP A 347 -25.49 17.13 -8.72
C ASP A 347 -24.27 16.52 -8.01
N GLY A 348 -23.43 17.34 -7.38
CA GLY A 348 -22.37 16.89 -6.45
C GLY A 348 -22.84 16.64 -5.02
N ASN A 349 -24.11 16.88 -4.69
CA ASN A 349 -24.65 16.65 -3.35
C ASN A 349 -25.01 15.18 -3.11
N ASP A 350 -25.54 14.85 -1.92
CA ASP A 350 -25.83 13.47 -1.49
C ASP A 350 -27.34 13.11 -1.47
N GLY A 351 -28.22 14.08 -1.70
CA GLY A 351 -29.67 13.94 -1.70
C GLY A 351 -30.28 13.72 -0.32
N SER A 352 -29.55 13.95 0.77
CA SER A 352 -29.95 13.55 2.13
C SER A 352 -31.05 14.41 2.76
N ALA A 353 -31.26 15.64 2.29
CA ALA A 353 -32.25 16.58 2.83
C ALA A 353 -32.92 17.45 1.75
N ASN A 354 -34.12 17.95 2.06
CA ASN A 354 -34.88 18.84 1.17
C ASN A 354 -34.44 20.30 1.28
N ASP A 355 -33.19 20.58 0.90
CA ASP A 355 -32.66 21.94 0.79
C ASP A 355 -31.62 22.02 -0.33
N ALA A 356 -31.24 23.23 -0.73
CA ALA A 356 -30.29 23.45 -1.84
C ALA A 356 -28.87 22.92 -1.56
N ALA A 357 -28.47 22.78 -0.29
CA ALA A 357 -27.14 22.35 0.09
C ALA A 357 -26.97 20.83 0.01
N HIS A 358 -28.07 20.06 0.08
CA HIS A 358 -28.03 18.60 0.09
C HIS A 358 -28.78 17.96 -1.09
N ALA A 359 -29.76 18.61 -1.71
CA ALA A 359 -30.52 18.01 -2.80
C ALA A 359 -29.72 17.96 -4.13
N PHE A 360 -29.96 16.93 -4.93
CA PHE A 360 -29.47 16.87 -6.32
C PHE A 360 -30.16 17.93 -7.19
N ALA A 361 -29.48 18.44 -8.22
CA ALA A 361 -30.11 19.33 -9.20
C ALA A 361 -30.98 18.55 -10.20
N THR A 362 -30.60 17.32 -10.51
CA THR A 362 -31.25 16.48 -11.52
C THR A 362 -31.69 15.12 -10.98
N ILE A 363 -32.81 14.61 -11.52
CA ILE A 363 -33.30 13.26 -11.22
C ILE A 363 -32.28 12.21 -11.72
N ALA A 364 -31.62 12.47 -12.85
CA ALA A 364 -30.61 11.58 -13.41
C ALA A 364 -29.40 11.38 -12.46
N ALA A 365 -28.92 12.45 -11.82
CA ALA A 365 -27.85 12.34 -10.82
C ALA A 365 -28.30 11.53 -9.59
N ALA A 366 -29.52 11.75 -9.10
CA ALA A 366 -30.07 10.96 -8.00
C ALA A 366 -30.17 9.46 -8.36
N VAL A 367 -30.59 9.13 -9.58
CA VAL A 367 -30.62 7.73 -10.07
C VAL A 367 -29.21 7.13 -10.17
N ALA A 368 -28.24 7.89 -10.70
CA ALA A 368 -26.85 7.43 -10.79
C ALA A 368 -26.23 7.19 -9.41
N TYR A 369 -26.46 8.10 -8.47
CA TYR A 369 -26.07 7.94 -7.07
C TYR A 369 -26.75 6.71 -6.46
N ALA A 370 -28.05 6.54 -6.70
CA ALA A 370 -28.81 5.42 -6.18
C ALA A 370 -28.24 4.05 -6.61
N ARG A 371 -27.92 3.92 -7.91
CA ARG A 371 -27.31 2.71 -8.50
C ARG A 371 -25.98 2.31 -7.85
N LEU A 372 -25.19 3.30 -7.45
CA LEU A 372 -23.87 3.07 -6.86
C LEU A 372 -23.95 2.81 -5.36
N ARG A 373 -24.87 3.51 -4.67
CA ARG A 373 -24.89 3.59 -3.22
C ARG A 373 -25.84 2.60 -2.55
N PHE A 374 -26.92 2.19 -3.20
CA PHE A 374 -27.96 1.39 -2.55
C PHE A 374 -28.13 0.02 -3.19
N TYR A 375 -28.40 -0.97 -2.35
CA TYR A 375 -28.90 -2.27 -2.76
C TYR A 375 -30.34 -2.42 -2.24
N LEU A 376 -31.33 -2.32 -3.13
CA LEU A 376 -32.73 -2.21 -2.72
C LEU A 376 -33.34 -3.52 -2.22
N ALA A 377 -32.84 -4.69 -2.63
CA ALA A 377 -33.37 -6.00 -2.19
C ALA A 377 -34.92 -6.14 -2.28
N GLY A 378 -35.56 -5.46 -3.24
CA GLY A 378 -37.03 -5.43 -3.39
C GLY A 378 -37.73 -4.22 -2.75
N ALA A 379 -36.99 -3.34 -2.07
CA ALA A 379 -37.48 -2.07 -1.54
C ALA A 379 -37.78 -1.04 -2.64
N THR A 380 -38.50 0.01 -2.24
CA THR A 380 -38.77 1.19 -3.05
C THR A 380 -37.79 2.32 -2.69
N MET A 381 -37.05 2.79 -3.69
CA MET A 381 -36.27 4.04 -3.65
C MET A 381 -37.21 5.20 -3.95
N THR A 382 -37.28 6.19 -3.07
CA THR A 382 -38.07 7.40 -3.29
C THR A 382 -37.16 8.52 -3.77
N ILE A 383 -37.51 9.11 -4.91
CA ILE A 383 -36.94 10.37 -5.39
C ILE A 383 -38.01 11.44 -5.19
N GLN A 384 -37.83 12.28 -4.17
CA GLN A 384 -38.77 13.34 -3.85
C GLN A 384 -38.35 14.65 -4.54
N LEU A 385 -39.22 15.19 -5.38
CA LEU A 385 -39.06 16.53 -5.93
C LEU A 385 -39.38 17.53 -4.81
N GLY A 386 -38.38 18.34 -4.43
CA GLY A 386 -38.39 19.14 -3.20
C GLY A 386 -39.01 20.53 -3.34
N ASN A 387 -39.11 21.05 -4.57
CA ASN A 387 -39.73 22.34 -4.87
C ASN A 387 -40.45 22.34 -6.24
N ALA A 388 -41.37 23.28 -6.42
CA ALA A 388 -41.96 23.53 -7.73
C ALA A 388 -40.88 23.97 -8.74
N GLY A 389 -41.00 23.49 -9.98
CA GLY A 389 -40.10 23.86 -11.07
C GLY A 389 -40.07 22.85 -12.21
N ASP A 390 -39.24 23.18 -13.19
CA ASP A 390 -38.93 22.35 -14.36
C ASP A 390 -37.70 21.49 -14.10
N TYR A 391 -37.87 20.18 -14.18
CA TYR A 391 -36.84 19.17 -14.01
C TYR A 391 -36.48 18.56 -15.36
N ALA A 392 -35.17 18.37 -15.58
CA ALA A 392 -34.69 17.71 -16.78
C ALA A 392 -35.17 16.24 -16.82
N PRO A 393 -35.55 15.71 -18.01
CA PRO A 393 -35.97 14.33 -18.16
C PRO A 393 -34.87 13.34 -17.75
N PRO A 394 -35.13 12.39 -16.83
CA PRO A 394 -34.11 11.43 -16.40
C PRO A 394 -33.79 10.34 -17.42
N GLY A 395 -34.66 10.11 -18.41
CA GLY A 395 -34.55 8.94 -19.28
C GLY A 395 -34.84 7.65 -18.52
N ASP A 396 -33.96 6.65 -18.64
CA ASP A 396 -34.10 5.38 -17.93
C ASP A 396 -33.74 5.50 -16.44
N VAL A 397 -34.74 5.21 -15.60
CA VAL A 397 -34.70 5.35 -14.15
C VAL A 397 -34.48 4.01 -13.42
N ASN A 398 -34.10 2.94 -14.13
CA ASN A 398 -33.77 1.65 -13.51
C ASN A 398 -32.55 1.76 -12.56
N VAL A 399 -32.63 1.30 -11.31
CA VAL A 399 -31.53 1.35 -10.31
C VAL A 399 -30.88 -0.01 -10.00
N GLY A 400 -31.06 -1.03 -10.85
CA GLY A 400 -30.41 -2.34 -10.66
C GLY A 400 -31.20 -3.33 -9.80
N GLY A 401 -32.52 -3.17 -9.74
CA GLY A 401 -33.45 -4.01 -8.95
C GLY A 401 -34.19 -3.20 -7.88
N GLY A 402 -35.46 -3.55 -7.59
CA GLY A 402 -36.36 -2.76 -6.74
C GLY A 402 -37.28 -1.82 -7.53
N GLU A 403 -38.06 -1.00 -6.82
CA GLU A 403 -38.95 0.01 -7.39
C GLU A 403 -38.37 1.42 -7.19
N VAL A 404 -38.54 2.30 -8.17
CA VAL A 404 -38.22 3.73 -8.03
C VAL A 404 -39.50 4.55 -8.07
N ALA A 405 -39.83 5.22 -6.98
CA ALA A 405 -40.95 6.14 -6.90
C ALA A 405 -40.45 7.58 -7.07
N ILE A 406 -40.85 8.24 -8.15
CA ILE A 406 -40.62 9.68 -8.34
C ILE A 406 -41.88 10.41 -7.90
N LEU A 407 -41.74 11.22 -6.85
CA LEU A 407 -42.86 11.87 -6.18
C LEU A 407 -42.73 13.40 -6.32
N GLY A 408 -43.74 14.02 -6.91
CA GLY A 408 -43.95 15.47 -6.85
C GLY A 408 -44.92 15.83 -5.72
N ASP A 409 -45.88 16.71 -6.03
CA ASP A 409 -46.95 17.13 -5.12
C ASP A 409 -48.32 16.88 -5.77
N ILE A 410 -49.11 16.01 -5.15
CA ILE A 410 -50.44 15.63 -5.63
C ILE A 410 -51.39 16.84 -5.71
N ALA A 411 -51.29 17.80 -4.78
CA ALA A 411 -52.14 18.99 -4.78
C ALA A 411 -51.70 20.01 -5.84
N ASN A 412 -50.43 19.96 -6.26
CA ASN A 412 -49.81 20.96 -7.13
C ASN A 412 -49.12 20.33 -8.35
N GLN A 413 -49.67 19.24 -8.91
CA GLN A 413 -49.00 18.46 -9.96
C GLN A 413 -48.61 19.27 -11.21
N ALA A 414 -49.29 20.39 -11.47
CA ALA A 414 -48.99 21.30 -12.57
C ALA A 414 -47.68 22.08 -12.39
N ASN A 415 -47.18 22.20 -11.16
CA ASN A 415 -45.99 22.98 -10.82
C ASN A 415 -44.72 22.13 -10.67
N TYR A 416 -44.83 20.80 -10.71
CA TYR A 416 -43.71 19.87 -10.67
C TYR A 416 -43.60 19.21 -12.03
N ILE A 417 -42.74 19.74 -12.91
CA ILE A 417 -42.79 19.45 -14.34
C ILE A 417 -41.50 18.75 -14.76
N ILE A 418 -41.60 17.55 -15.35
CA ILE A 418 -40.50 16.94 -16.10
C ILE A 418 -40.68 17.35 -17.57
N SER A 419 -39.77 18.18 -18.10
CA SER A 419 -39.94 18.79 -19.42
C SER A 419 -38.67 18.75 -20.27
N GLY A 420 -38.79 18.36 -21.54
CA GLY A 420 -37.68 18.38 -22.48
C GLY A 420 -37.85 17.43 -23.66
N ILE A 421 -36.74 17.18 -24.39
CA ILE A 421 -36.71 16.33 -25.59
C ILE A 421 -36.36 14.86 -25.31
N GLY A 422 -35.90 14.55 -24.09
CA GLY A 422 -35.41 13.21 -23.69
C GLY A 422 -34.03 12.86 -24.27
N PRO A 423 -33.41 11.74 -23.84
CA PRO A 423 -32.08 11.35 -24.31
C PRO A 423 -32.08 11.00 -25.82
N PRO A 424 -31.00 11.32 -26.55
CA PRO A 424 -30.88 10.98 -27.97
C PRO A 424 -30.66 9.46 -28.14
N GLY A 425 -31.58 8.75 -28.80
CA GLY A 425 -31.40 7.32 -29.04
C GLY A 425 -32.58 6.53 -29.62
N GLY A 426 -33.82 7.03 -29.54
CA GLY A 426 -34.99 6.29 -30.04
C GLY A 426 -35.37 5.11 -29.15
N SER A 427 -36.65 5.06 -28.78
CA SER A 427 -37.25 4.08 -27.83
C SER A 427 -36.95 4.29 -26.34
N SER A 428 -36.51 5.48 -25.92
CA SER A 428 -36.52 5.87 -24.48
C SER A 428 -37.53 6.99 -24.27
N GLY A 429 -38.33 6.93 -23.21
CA GLY A 429 -39.26 7.99 -22.83
C GLY A 429 -38.54 9.15 -22.15
N LEU A 430 -39.23 10.26 -21.88
CA LEU A 430 -38.72 11.26 -20.94
C LEU A 430 -38.49 10.64 -19.55
N VAL A 431 -39.40 9.75 -19.16
CA VAL A 431 -39.22 8.81 -18.05
C VAL A 431 -39.44 7.41 -18.59
N ALA A 432 -38.44 6.53 -18.43
CA ALA A 432 -38.47 5.18 -18.96
C ALA A 432 -38.26 4.15 -17.85
N ALA A 433 -39.11 3.13 -17.82
CA ALA A 433 -38.96 1.92 -17.01
C ALA A 433 -38.44 0.80 -17.92
N VAL A 434 -37.12 0.66 -18.06
CA VAL A 434 -36.52 -0.42 -18.88
C VAL A 434 -35.98 -1.49 -17.94
N ASN A 435 -36.62 -2.67 -17.92
CA ASN A 435 -36.28 -3.79 -17.01
C ASN A 435 -36.29 -3.41 -15.51
N GLY A 436 -37.03 -2.37 -15.12
CA GLY A 436 -37.19 -1.90 -13.74
C GLY A 436 -38.62 -1.47 -13.45
N LYS A 437 -38.95 -1.26 -12.17
CA LYS A 437 -40.27 -0.77 -11.76
C LYS A 437 -40.20 0.72 -11.42
N VAL A 438 -41.14 1.50 -11.95
CA VAL A 438 -41.18 2.96 -11.75
C VAL A 438 -42.59 3.40 -11.38
N ASN A 439 -42.70 4.25 -10.37
CA ASN A 439 -43.96 4.83 -9.92
C ASN A 439 -43.86 6.36 -10.03
N LEU A 440 -44.70 6.98 -10.85
CA LEU A 440 -44.74 8.44 -11.01
C LEU A 440 -45.99 8.97 -10.35
N ARG A 441 -45.82 9.95 -9.44
CA ARG A 441 -46.95 10.55 -8.72
C ARG A 441 -46.87 12.06 -8.56
N GLY A 442 -48.00 12.74 -8.76
CA GLY A 442 -48.17 14.16 -8.40
C GLY A 442 -47.30 15.12 -9.23
N MET A 443 -47.20 14.89 -10.54
CA MET A 443 -46.35 15.71 -11.42
C MET A 443 -46.93 15.85 -12.82
N SER A 444 -46.32 16.71 -13.63
CA SER A 444 -46.58 16.85 -15.05
C SER A 444 -45.37 16.37 -15.86
N VAL A 445 -45.59 15.67 -16.96
CA VAL A 445 -44.55 15.27 -17.91
C VAL A 445 -44.89 15.91 -19.26
N ASN A 446 -44.05 16.84 -19.71
CA ASN A 446 -44.27 17.60 -20.94
C ASN A 446 -43.15 17.35 -21.96
N ASN A 447 -43.50 16.77 -23.09
CA ASN A 447 -42.53 16.42 -24.11
C ASN A 447 -42.47 17.45 -25.24
N THR A 448 -41.28 17.99 -25.45
CA THR A 448 -41.00 19.00 -26.47
C THR A 448 -40.25 18.44 -27.67
N GLY A 449 -39.88 17.15 -27.63
CA GLY A 449 -39.17 16.44 -28.68
C GLY A 449 -40.09 15.78 -29.71
N ILE A 450 -39.49 14.95 -30.57
CA ILE A 450 -40.19 14.23 -31.66
C ILE A 450 -39.86 12.73 -31.72
N ILE A 451 -38.89 12.28 -30.93
CA ILE A 451 -38.35 10.92 -31.00
C ILE A 451 -38.89 10.05 -29.87
N ASN A 452 -39.01 10.64 -28.68
CA ASN A 452 -39.26 9.95 -27.43
C ASN A 452 -40.74 10.08 -27.05
N SER A 453 -41.32 9.06 -26.40
CA SER A 453 -42.63 9.19 -25.75
C SER A 453 -42.48 9.94 -24.42
N ASN A 454 -43.56 10.44 -23.80
CA ASN A 454 -43.43 11.03 -22.47
C ASN A 454 -43.00 9.96 -21.46
N THR A 455 -43.75 8.86 -21.43
CA THR A 455 -43.49 7.73 -20.55
C THR A 455 -43.42 6.45 -21.34
N ILE A 456 -42.51 5.54 -20.96
CA ILE A 456 -42.43 4.21 -21.56
C ILE A 456 -42.06 3.14 -20.53
N ALA A 457 -42.68 1.98 -20.63
CA ALA A 457 -42.17 0.74 -20.03
C ALA A 457 -41.74 -0.24 -21.13
N ALA A 458 -40.55 -0.83 -20.99
CA ALA A 458 -39.98 -1.74 -21.98
C ALA A 458 -39.27 -2.95 -21.35
N GLY A 459 -39.20 -4.07 -22.07
CA GLY A 459 -38.59 -5.31 -21.57
C GLY A 459 -39.38 -5.88 -20.39
N ALA A 460 -38.71 -6.20 -19.28
CA ALA A 460 -39.36 -6.56 -18.03
C ALA A 460 -39.85 -5.35 -17.19
N GLY A 461 -39.85 -4.15 -17.79
CA GLY A 461 -40.19 -2.91 -17.11
C GLY A 461 -41.67 -2.77 -16.78
N VAL A 462 -41.95 -2.17 -15.62
CA VAL A 462 -43.31 -1.85 -15.18
C VAL A 462 -43.37 -0.39 -14.77
N MET A 463 -44.42 0.32 -15.19
CA MET A 463 -44.63 1.71 -14.81
C MET A 463 -46.05 1.92 -14.28
N ASP A 464 -46.16 2.57 -13.13
CA ASP A 464 -47.44 2.99 -12.55
C ASP A 464 -47.53 4.52 -12.56
N LEU A 465 -48.60 5.04 -13.16
CA LEU A 465 -48.90 6.46 -13.21
C LEU A 465 -50.06 6.74 -12.25
N THR A 466 -49.91 7.65 -11.30
CA THR A 466 -51.01 8.11 -10.42
C THR A 466 -50.96 9.62 -10.29
N ASN A 467 -52.05 10.34 -10.61
CA ASN A 467 -52.08 11.80 -10.50
C ASN A 467 -50.95 12.46 -11.32
N VAL A 468 -50.84 12.07 -12.59
CA VAL A 468 -49.83 12.55 -13.54
C VAL A 468 -50.51 13.23 -14.72
N THR A 469 -50.14 14.48 -15.01
CA THR A 469 -50.51 15.15 -16.26
C THR A 469 -49.49 14.82 -17.34
N LEU A 470 -49.90 14.28 -18.48
CA LEU A 470 -49.04 14.09 -19.65
C LEU A 470 -49.47 15.02 -20.76
N GLY A 471 -48.53 15.81 -21.27
CA GLY A 471 -48.75 16.76 -22.35
C GLY A 471 -47.59 16.82 -23.33
N THR A 472 -47.81 17.47 -24.47
CA THR A 472 -46.77 17.67 -25.48
C THR A 472 -46.88 19.07 -26.06
N SER A 473 -45.75 19.58 -26.54
CA SER A 473 -45.73 20.79 -27.38
C SER A 473 -45.49 20.47 -28.86
N ASN A 474 -45.43 19.19 -29.24
CA ASN A 474 -45.15 18.75 -30.60
C ASN A 474 -46.01 17.55 -31.00
N ALA A 475 -46.74 17.69 -32.12
CA ALA A 475 -47.64 16.68 -32.67
C ALA A 475 -46.96 15.38 -33.10
N SER A 476 -45.64 15.40 -33.31
CA SER A 476 -44.86 14.24 -33.75
C SER A 476 -44.36 13.35 -32.62
N VAL A 477 -44.64 13.68 -31.35
CA VAL A 477 -44.35 12.80 -30.21
C VAL A 477 -45.04 11.44 -30.43
N PRO A 478 -44.34 10.30 -30.34
CA PRO A 478 -44.93 9.00 -30.63
C PRO A 478 -46.14 8.64 -29.75
N ALA A 479 -46.01 8.82 -28.43
CA ALA A 479 -47.11 8.61 -27.49
C ALA A 479 -46.92 9.39 -26.19
N LEU A 480 -48.01 9.66 -25.47
CA LEU A 480 -47.93 10.10 -24.08
C LEU A 480 -47.52 8.93 -23.18
N VAL A 481 -48.16 7.78 -23.38
CA VAL A 481 -47.85 6.55 -22.65
C VAL A 481 -47.54 5.44 -23.65
N ALA A 482 -46.37 4.82 -23.50
CA ALA A 482 -45.97 3.70 -24.34
C ALA A 482 -45.65 2.46 -23.50
N ALA A 483 -46.01 1.29 -24.01
CA ALA A 483 -45.59 -0.01 -23.49
C ALA A 483 -45.02 -0.83 -24.64
N SER A 484 -43.79 -1.32 -24.53
CA SER A 484 -43.14 -2.05 -25.62
C SER A 484 -42.39 -3.29 -25.16
N ALA A 485 -42.17 -4.25 -26.06
CA ALA A 485 -41.28 -5.40 -25.85
C ALA A 485 -41.44 -6.13 -24.49
N GLY A 486 -42.68 -6.39 -24.07
CA GLY A 486 -43.03 -7.04 -22.80
C GLY A 486 -43.34 -6.09 -21.64
N GLY A 487 -43.07 -4.80 -21.78
CA GLY A 487 -43.27 -3.80 -20.72
C GLY A 487 -44.75 -3.59 -20.39
N GLY A 488 -45.03 -3.26 -19.13
CA GLY A 488 -46.37 -3.00 -18.63
C GLY A 488 -46.53 -1.57 -18.12
N VAL A 489 -47.61 -0.87 -18.48
CA VAL A 489 -47.96 0.42 -17.89
C VAL A 489 -49.37 0.38 -17.30
N SER A 490 -49.51 0.85 -16.06
CA SER A 490 -50.79 1.01 -15.39
C SER A 490 -51.13 2.48 -15.23
N VAL A 491 -52.30 2.90 -15.70
CA VAL A 491 -52.82 4.26 -15.55
C VAL A 491 -53.86 4.28 -14.44
N ASN A 492 -53.51 4.88 -13.30
CA ASN A 492 -54.35 4.97 -12.11
C ASN A 492 -55.07 6.35 -12.03
N ALA A 493 -55.73 6.61 -10.90
CA ALA A 493 -56.55 7.79 -10.69
C ALA A 493 -55.78 9.11 -10.82
N GLY A 494 -56.49 10.16 -11.26
CA GLY A 494 -55.97 11.53 -11.35
C GLY A 494 -55.09 11.81 -12.57
N CYS A 495 -54.92 10.84 -13.48
CA CYS A 495 -54.15 11.05 -14.70
C CYS A 495 -54.91 11.93 -15.71
N ILE A 496 -54.18 12.89 -16.29
CA ILE A 496 -54.69 13.85 -17.27
C ILE A 496 -53.85 13.73 -18.55
N MET A 497 -54.49 13.60 -19.70
CA MET A 497 -53.85 13.44 -21.00
C MET A 497 -54.19 14.65 -21.87
N GLY A 498 -53.18 15.35 -22.40
CA GLY A 498 -53.40 16.54 -23.22
C GLY A 498 -52.35 16.74 -24.29
N GLY A 499 -52.49 17.84 -25.04
CA GLY A 499 -51.59 18.17 -26.15
C GLY A 499 -51.81 17.34 -27.41
N SER A 500 -50.96 17.56 -28.40
CA SER A 500 -51.05 16.88 -29.70
C SER A 500 -49.92 15.86 -29.86
N ALA A 501 -50.22 14.63 -30.22
CA ALA A 501 -49.22 13.57 -30.43
C ALA A 501 -49.65 12.62 -31.56
N ILE A 502 -48.82 11.62 -31.88
CA ILE A 502 -49.22 10.55 -32.80
C ILE A 502 -50.28 9.68 -32.13
N CYS A 503 -50.01 9.22 -30.91
CA CYS A 503 -50.95 8.47 -30.09
C CYS A 503 -51.09 9.08 -28.68
N MET A 504 -52.22 8.84 -28.00
CA MET A 504 -52.26 9.01 -26.54
C MET A 504 -51.51 7.83 -25.90
N TRP A 505 -51.96 6.62 -26.22
CA TRP A 505 -51.43 5.36 -25.71
C TRP A 505 -50.95 4.47 -26.86
N LEU A 506 -49.75 3.90 -26.70
CA LEU A 506 -49.13 3.00 -27.66
C LEU A 506 -48.69 1.70 -26.97
N ALA A 507 -49.41 0.61 -27.22
CA ALA A 507 -48.99 -0.73 -26.83
C ALA A 507 -48.37 -1.45 -28.04
N SER A 508 -47.04 -1.59 -28.07
CA SER A 508 -46.27 -2.20 -29.15
C SER A 508 -45.49 -3.42 -28.65
N GLY A 509 -46.16 -4.57 -28.54
CA GLY A 509 -45.62 -5.76 -27.87
C GLY A 509 -45.52 -5.63 -26.35
N GLY A 510 -46.08 -4.56 -25.77
CA GLY A 510 -46.28 -4.39 -24.33
C GLY A 510 -47.76 -4.30 -23.97
N THR A 511 -48.07 -4.03 -22.70
CA THR A 511 -49.43 -3.97 -22.17
C THR A 511 -49.71 -2.62 -21.50
N ILE A 512 -50.85 -2.01 -21.81
CA ILE A 512 -51.36 -0.83 -21.10
C ILE A 512 -52.67 -1.21 -20.40
N THR A 513 -52.76 -0.93 -19.10
CA THR A 513 -53.95 -1.19 -18.29
C THR A 513 -54.52 0.11 -17.75
N MET A 514 -55.80 0.36 -17.99
CA MET A 514 -56.54 1.47 -17.40
C MET A 514 -57.24 1.02 -16.11
N LEU A 515 -56.85 1.61 -14.98
CA LEU A 515 -57.30 1.27 -13.63
C LEU A 515 -58.15 2.37 -12.97
N ALA A 516 -58.41 3.48 -13.66
CA ALA A 516 -59.27 4.57 -13.19
C ALA A 516 -59.75 5.43 -14.37
N ASP A 517 -60.69 6.34 -14.11
CA ASP A 517 -61.08 7.37 -15.07
C ASP A 517 -59.89 8.26 -15.46
N VAL A 518 -59.83 8.65 -16.73
CA VAL A 518 -58.74 9.48 -17.29
C VAL A 518 -59.32 10.76 -17.87
N ALA A 519 -58.75 11.89 -17.49
CA ALA A 519 -59.16 13.19 -18.03
C ALA A 519 -58.44 13.48 -19.35
N THR A 520 -59.13 14.13 -20.28
CA THR A 520 -58.54 14.76 -21.47
C THR A 520 -58.56 16.28 -21.34
N ALA A 521 -57.48 16.94 -21.76
CA ALA A 521 -57.31 18.39 -21.60
C ALA A 521 -56.60 19.04 -22.81
N ASN A 522 -56.60 20.38 -22.85
CA ASN A 522 -55.77 21.21 -23.73
C ASN A 522 -55.92 20.96 -25.23
N GLY A 523 -57.15 20.76 -25.71
CA GLY A 523 -57.41 20.57 -27.15
C GLY A 523 -56.74 19.32 -27.72
N ALA A 524 -56.71 18.25 -26.92
CA ALA A 524 -56.02 17.01 -27.25
C ALA A 524 -56.30 16.52 -28.68
N SER A 525 -55.25 16.18 -29.41
CA SER A 525 -55.35 15.71 -30.80
C SER A 525 -54.34 14.60 -31.05
N TRP A 526 -54.82 13.42 -31.45
CA TRP A 526 -53.96 12.27 -31.70
C TRP A 526 -54.10 11.80 -33.13
N SER A 527 -53.08 12.08 -33.94
CA SER A 527 -53.16 11.98 -35.40
C SER A 527 -53.33 10.55 -35.91
N ASN A 528 -52.78 9.55 -35.21
CA ASN A 528 -52.98 8.15 -35.54
C ASN A 528 -54.17 7.55 -34.79
N SER A 529 -54.16 7.62 -33.46
CA SER A 529 -55.27 7.15 -32.64
C SER A 529 -55.11 7.52 -31.16
N THR A 530 -56.20 7.56 -30.41
CA THR A 530 -56.12 7.63 -28.94
C THR A 530 -55.45 6.36 -28.38
N MET A 531 -55.93 5.17 -28.74
CA MET A 531 -55.28 3.91 -28.35
C MET A 531 -54.76 3.14 -29.57
N ARG A 532 -53.45 2.88 -29.62
CA ARG A 532 -52.83 2.03 -30.65
C ARG A 532 -52.28 0.75 -30.05
N ALA A 533 -52.82 -0.40 -30.46
CA ALA A 533 -52.28 -1.72 -30.15
C ALA A 533 -51.66 -2.34 -31.40
N THR A 534 -50.38 -2.71 -31.34
CA THR A 534 -49.64 -3.29 -32.47
C THR A 534 -48.58 -4.27 -32.02
N ILE A 535 -48.08 -5.12 -32.92
CA ILE A 535 -47.01 -6.10 -32.67
C ILE A 535 -47.34 -6.95 -31.42
N CYS A 536 -48.52 -7.57 -31.42
CA CYS A 536 -49.05 -8.31 -30.27
C CYS A 536 -49.20 -7.49 -28.96
N GLY A 537 -49.14 -6.16 -29.03
CA GLY A 537 -49.38 -5.28 -27.90
C GLY A 537 -50.85 -5.31 -27.47
N SER A 538 -51.10 -5.06 -26.18
CA SER A 538 -52.44 -5.16 -25.62
C SER A 538 -52.85 -3.93 -24.81
N PHE A 539 -54.16 -3.65 -24.85
CA PHE A 539 -54.83 -2.76 -23.92
C PHE A 539 -55.91 -3.51 -23.17
N GLN A 540 -55.99 -3.24 -21.86
CA GLN A 540 -57.03 -3.78 -21.01
C GLN A 540 -57.69 -2.68 -20.17
N LEU A 541 -59.01 -2.64 -20.21
CA LEU A 541 -59.83 -1.89 -19.25
C LEU A 541 -60.12 -2.78 -18.03
N ALA A 542 -59.66 -2.37 -16.84
CA ALA A 542 -59.74 -3.18 -15.63
C ALA A 542 -60.96 -2.87 -14.73
N GLY A 543 -61.95 -2.14 -15.24
CA GLY A 543 -63.16 -1.75 -14.53
C GLY A 543 -64.07 -0.86 -15.39
N PRO A 544 -65.23 -0.41 -14.88
CA PRO A 544 -66.16 0.42 -15.64
C PRO A 544 -65.69 1.89 -15.68
N PHE A 545 -64.45 2.12 -16.08
CA PHE A 545 -63.85 3.46 -16.16
C PHE A 545 -64.21 4.16 -17.46
N SER A 546 -63.98 5.46 -17.52
CA SER A 546 -64.39 6.34 -18.61
C SER A 546 -63.38 7.46 -18.85
N PHE A 547 -63.55 8.15 -19.97
CA PHE A 547 -62.84 9.40 -20.26
C PHE A 547 -63.76 10.59 -20.00
N PHE A 548 -63.20 11.68 -19.47
CA PHE A 548 -63.92 12.93 -19.22
C PHE A 548 -63.04 14.14 -19.55
N GLY A 549 -63.60 15.35 -19.56
CA GLY A 549 -62.86 16.59 -19.83
C GLY A 549 -63.10 17.13 -21.24
N THR A 550 -62.11 17.79 -21.83
CA THR A 550 -62.27 18.44 -23.14
C THR A 550 -62.27 17.40 -24.27
N PRO A 551 -63.17 17.50 -25.27
CA PRO A 551 -63.21 16.55 -26.38
C PRO A 551 -61.86 16.46 -27.11
N ALA A 552 -61.39 15.24 -27.33
CA ALA A 552 -60.19 15.00 -28.14
C ALA A 552 -60.55 14.77 -29.61
N THR A 553 -59.62 15.06 -30.52
CA THR A 553 -59.75 14.86 -31.96
C THR A 553 -58.82 13.75 -32.48
N GLY A 554 -59.17 13.17 -33.62
CA GLY A 554 -58.44 12.03 -34.22
C GLY A 554 -59.21 10.70 -34.13
N PRO A 555 -58.61 9.59 -34.63
CA PRO A 555 -59.20 8.26 -34.55
C PRO A 555 -59.24 7.72 -33.11
N ARG A 556 -60.30 7.00 -32.76
CA ARG A 556 -60.47 6.47 -31.40
C ARG A 556 -59.47 5.36 -31.06
N TYR A 557 -59.25 4.44 -31.99
CA TYR A 557 -58.33 3.34 -31.78
C TYR A 557 -57.77 2.81 -33.09
N SER A 558 -56.62 2.14 -33.01
CA SER A 558 -56.03 1.36 -34.10
C SER A 558 -55.47 0.06 -33.54
N ALA A 559 -56.05 -1.07 -33.93
CA ALA A 559 -55.54 -2.40 -33.59
C ALA A 559 -54.96 -3.06 -34.85
N GLY A 560 -53.65 -3.31 -34.87
CA GLY A 560 -52.93 -3.89 -36.01
C GLY A 560 -51.98 -4.99 -35.60
N LEU A 561 -51.48 -5.81 -36.53
CA LEU A 561 -50.40 -6.78 -36.29
C LEU A 561 -50.63 -7.64 -35.03
N ASN A 562 -51.80 -8.27 -34.96
CA ASN A 562 -52.28 -9.06 -33.80
C ASN A 562 -52.38 -8.30 -32.47
N GLY A 563 -52.44 -6.97 -32.49
CA GLY A 563 -52.70 -6.16 -31.31
C GLY A 563 -54.14 -6.31 -30.81
N VAL A 564 -54.34 -6.30 -29.49
CA VAL A 564 -55.64 -6.52 -28.85
C VAL A 564 -56.03 -5.33 -28.00
N ILE A 565 -57.23 -4.80 -28.21
CA ILE A 565 -57.81 -3.73 -27.40
C ILE A 565 -59.07 -4.29 -26.75
N SER A 566 -59.04 -4.52 -25.44
CA SER A 566 -60.20 -4.98 -24.68
C SER A 566 -60.76 -3.87 -23.79
N VAL A 567 -61.97 -3.43 -24.09
CA VAL A 567 -62.71 -2.38 -23.38
C VAL A 567 -63.89 -2.95 -22.57
N GLY A 568 -63.95 -4.26 -22.38
CA GLY A 568 -64.94 -4.92 -21.53
C GLY A 568 -66.39 -4.66 -21.96
N GLY A 569 -66.65 -4.54 -23.28
CA GLY A 569 -67.99 -4.28 -23.80
C GLY A 569 -68.46 -2.82 -23.74
N ALA A 570 -67.59 -1.86 -23.41
CA ALA A 570 -67.91 -0.42 -23.44
C ALA A 570 -68.22 0.14 -24.85
N GLY A 571 -68.03 -0.68 -25.90
CA GLY A 571 -68.38 -0.38 -27.29
C GLY A 571 -67.33 0.46 -28.02
N ALA A 572 -67.46 0.54 -29.35
CA ALA A 572 -66.47 1.14 -30.26
C ALA A 572 -66.23 2.65 -30.06
N ASN A 573 -67.04 3.31 -29.23
CA ASN A 573 -66.96 4.74 -28.94
C ASN A 573 -66.28 5.03 -27.59
N PHE A 574 -65.75 4.01 -26.91
CA PHE A 574 -65.15 4.13 -25.58
C PHE A 574 -64.02 5.17 -25.53
N PHE A 575 -63.06 5.09 -26.44
CA PHE A 575 -61.97 6.07 -26.50
C PHE A 575 -62.47 7.39 -27.07
N PRO A 576 -61.99 8.54 -26.56
CA PRO A 576 -62.28 9.85 -27.14
C PRO A 576 -61.75 9.94 -28.57
N GLY A 577 -62.35 10.81 -29.39
CA GLY A 577 -61.99 10.96 -30.79
C GLY A 577 -63.20 11.16 -31.69
N GLY A 578 -63.02 11.94 -32.76
CA GLY A 578 -64.06 12.25 -33.74
C GLY A 578 -64.15 11.26 -34.90
N THR A 579 -63.11 10.45 -35.11
CA THR A 579 -63.02 9.48 -36.22
C THR A 579 -63.14 8.06 -35.68
N ALA A 580 -63.88 7.19 -36.39
CA ALA A 580 -64.02 5.78 -36.01
C ALA A 580 -62.65 5.08 -35.93
N GLY A 581 -62.53 4.10 -35.03
CA GLY A 581 -61.32 3.29 -34.94
C GLY A 581 -61.21 2.22 -36.03
N SER A 582 -60.04 1.64 -36.19
CA SER A 582 -59.76 0.58 -37.17
C SER A 582 -59.14 -0.67 -36.56
N THR A 583 -59.37 -1.81 -37.22
CA THR A 583 -58.77 -3.11 -36.92
C THR A 583 -58.22 -3.72 -38.21
N ASP A 584 -56.93 -4.04 -38.26
CA ASP A 584 -56.26 -4.58 -39.45
C ASP A 584 -55.27 -5.69 -39.07
N THR A 585 -54.85 -6.52 -40.03
CA THR A 585 -53.76 -7.52 -39.86
C THR A 585 -53.87 -8.35 -38.57
N GLY A 586 -55.05 -8.91 -38.32
CA GLY A 586 -55.35 -9.73 -37.13
C GLY A 586 -55.57 -8.95 -35.84
N GLY A 587 -55.59 -7.62 -35.88
CA GLY A 587 -55.93 -6.77 -34.74
C GLY A 587 -57.37 -6.97 -34.27
N GLN A 588 -57.59 -6.91 -32.96
CA GLN A 588 -58.89 -7.15 -32.33
C GLN A 588 -59.29 -5.98 -31.44
N TYR A 589 -60.58 -5.64 -31.48
CA TYR A 589 -61.24 -4.72 -30.56
C TYR A 589 -62.45 -5.43 -29.96
N ALA A 590 -62.53 -5.52 -28.63
CA ALA A 590 -63.57 -6.28 -27.93
C ALA A 590 -64.10 -5.57 -26.68
#